data_AF-A0ABC8T1W2-F1
#
_entry.id   AF-A0ABC8T1W2-F1
#
_cell.length_a   1.000
_cell.length_b   1.000
_cell.length_c   1.000
_cell.angle_alpha   90.00
_cell.angle_beta   90.00
_cell.angle_gamma   90.00
#
_symmetry.space_group_name_H-M   'P 1'
#
loop_
_entity.id
_entity.type
_entity.pdbx_description
1 polymer ?
#
loop_
_entity_poly.entity_id
_entity_poly.type
_entity_poly.pdbx_seq_one_letter_code
_entity_poly.pdbx_strand_id
1 'polypeptide(L)'
;MWFFAKKGPSGFSSSSTAEEVTEGIDGTGLTAIVTGASSGIGAETARVLALRGVHVVMAVRNMDAGTKVKEAILEKNRTSKVEVMELDLSSMASVRKFATEYNSSCLPLNILV
;
A
#
# COMPACT_ATOMS: atom_id res chain seq x y z
N MET A 1 14.41 -27.28 -1.51
CA MET A 1 15.17 -26.62 -0.43
C MET A 1 16.14 -25.66 -1.11
N TRP A 2 15.84 -24.36 -1.11
CA TRP A 2 16.58 -23.38 -1.93
C TRP A 2 17.84 -22.97 -1.18
N PHE A 3 18.94 -23.67 -1.45
CA PHE A 3 20.23 -23.38 -0.85
C PHE A 3 20.80 -22.10 -1.48
N PHE A 4 21.08 -21.12 -0.62
CA PHE A 4 21.73 -19.82 -0.88
C PHE A 4 20.82 -18.67 -1.30
N ALA A 5 20.18 -18.07 -0.29
CA ALA A 5 19.77 -16.66 -0.27
C ALA A 5 21.01 -15.73 -0.29
N LYS A 6 21.88 -15.87 -1.29
CA LYS A 6 23.03 -14.97 -1.46
C LYS A 6 22.49 -13.56 -1.73
N LYS A 7 22.92 -12.60 -0.92
CA LYS A 7 22.61 -11.19 -1.10
C LYS A 7 23.22 -10.71 -2.42
N GLY A 8 22.42 -10.02 -3.23
CA GLY A 8 22.89 -9.40 -4.47
C GLY A 8 23.61 -8.06 -4.21
N PRO A 9 23.96 -7.31 -5.26
CA PRO A 9 24.60 -6.00 -5.14
C PRO A 9 23.80 -4.97 -4.33
N SER A 10 22.47 -5.14 -4.23
CA SER A 10 21.59 -4.30 -3.40
C SER A 10 21.67 -4.59 -1.91
N GLY A 11 22.37 -5.66 -1.48
CA GLY A 11 22.40 -6.10 -0.08
C GLY A 11 21.18 -6.94 0.35
N PHE A 12 20.21 -7.13 -0.54
CA PHE A 12 19.00 -7.92 -0.29
C PHE A 12 19.02 -9.25 -1.07
N SER A 13 18.20 -10.21 -0.65
CA SER A 13 18.03 -11.51 -1.29
C SER A 13 16.56 -11.83 -1.53
N SER A 14 16.26 -12.96 -2.17
CA SER A 14 14.88 -13.46 -2.33
C SER A 14 14.15 -13.78 -1.02
N SER A 15 14.87 -13.83 0.10
CA SER A 15 14.30 -14.04 1.44
C SER A 15 14.17 -12.74 2.24
N SER A 16 14.61 -11.60 1.71
CA SER A 16 14.48 -10.32 2.40
C SER A 16 13.01 -9.89 2.47
N THR A 17 12.57 -9.45 3.64
CA THR A 17 11.21 -8.97 3.85
C THR A 17 11.04 -7.53 3.37
N ALA A 18 9.80 -7.12 3.08
CA ALA A 18 9.52 -5.74 2.72
C ALA A 18 9.88 -4.74 3.83
N GLU A 19 9.83 -5.15 5.11
CA GLU A 19 10.28 -4.31 6.22
C GLU A 19 11.80 -4.12 6.21
N GLU A 20 12.58 -5.19 6.05
CA GLU A 20 14.05 -5.11 5.97
C GLU A 20 14.50 -4.25 4.79
N VAL A 21 13.84 -4.40 3.63
CA VAL A 21 14.17 -3.63 2.42
C VAL A 21 13.90 -2.13 2.59
N THR A 22 12.93 -1.78 3.45
CA THR A 22 12.53 -0.40 3.68
C THR A 22 13.04 0.18 5.00
N GLU A 23 13.92 -0.54 5.71
CA GLU A 23 14.45 -0.09 6.99
C GLU A 23 15.15 1.28 6.85
N GLY A 24 14.85 2.20 7.77
CA GLY A 24 15.40 3.56 7.78
C GLY A 24 14.77 4.54 6.78
N ILE A 25 13.83 4.11 5.94
CA ILE A 25 13.10 5.01 5.03
C ILE A 25 12.01 5.76 5.80
N ASP A 26 12.00 7.09 5.69
CA ASP A 26 10.90 7.95 6.14
C ASP A 26 10.13 8.49 4.93
N GLY A 27 8.87 8.08 4.81
CA GLY A 27 7.93 8.50 3.77
C GLY A 27 6.90 9.51 4.26
N THR A 28 7.10 10.11 5.43
CA THR A 28 6.19 11.12 5.99
C THR A 28 5.97 12.26 5.00
N GLY A 29 4.70 12.61 4.78
CA GLY A 29 4.30 13.65 3.84
C GLY A 29 4.10 13.17 2.40
N LEU A 30 4.44 11.92 2.09
CA LEU A 30 4.10 11.28 0.83
C LEU A 30 2.71 10.62 0.92
N THR A 31 2.04 10.54 -0.23
CA THR A 31 0.80 9.79 -0.39
C THR A 31 0.96 8.73 -1.48
N ALA A 32 0.43 7.54 -1.24
CA ALA A 32 0.41 6.43 -2.17
C ALA A 32 -1.01 5.96 -2.45
N ILE A 33 -1.30 5.64 -3.71
CA ILE A 33 -2.45 4.81 -4.08
C ILE A 33 -1.92 3.40 -4.34
N VAL A 34 -2.46 2.42 -3.63
CA VAL A 34 -2.12 1.00 -3.83
C VAL A 34 -3.35 0.29 -4.36
N THR A 35 -3.28 -0.14 -5.62
CA THR A 35 -4.34 -0.92 -6.24
C THR A 35 -4.29 -2.39 -5.78
N GLY A 36 -5.46 -3.04 -5.68
CA GLY A 36 -5.52 -4.45 -5.26
C GLY A 36 -5.06 -4.68 -3.82
N ALA A 37 -5.09 -3.65 -2.97
CA ALA A 37 -4.58 -3.69 -1.59
C ALA A 37 -5.41 -4.55 -0.61
N SER A 38 -6.43 -5.28 -1.08
CA SER A 38 -7.27 -6.14 -0.24
C SER A 38 -6.62 -7.48 0.12
N SER A 39 -5.51 -7.87 -0.51
CA SER A 39 -4.80 -9.13 -0.22
C SER A 39 -3.39 -9.16 -0.80
N GLY A 40 -2.64 -10.22 -0.49
CA GLY A 40 -1.38 -10.56 -1.14
C GLY A 40 -0.33 -9.44 -1.08
N ILE A 41 0.33 -9.20 -2.22
CA ILE A 41 1.38 -8.18 -2.34
C ILE A 41 0.81 -6.78 -2.10
N GLY A 42 -0.37 -6.45 -2.61
CA GLY A 42 -0.96 -5.12 -2.43
C GLY A 42 -1.21 -4.81 -0.94
N ALA A 43 -1.71 -5.78 -0.18
CA ALA A 43 -1.91 -5.60 1.26
C ALA A 43 -0.59 -5.41 2.01
N GLU A 44 0.45 -6.18 1.67
CA GLU A 44 1.77 -6.03 2.28
C GLU A 44 2.44 -4.70 1.91
N THR A 45 2.34 -4.28 0.65
CA THR A 45 2.81 -2.96 0.19
C THR A 45 2.12 -1.85 0.97
N ALA A 46 0.78 -1.88 1.09
CA ALA A 46 0.03 -0.88 1.84
C ALA A 46 0.47 -0.84 3.31
N ARG A 47 0.64 -2.01 3.94
CA ARG A 47 1.09 -2.13 5.32
C ARG A 47 2.48 -1.54 5.54
N VAL A 48 3.45 -1.84 4.67
CA VAL A 48 4.83 -1.37 4.82
C VAL A 48 4.97 0.11 4.47
N LEU A 49 4.27 0.61 3.45
CA LEU A 49 4.23 2.05 3.17
C LEU A 49 3.66 2.83 4.36
N ALA A 50 2.56 2.36 4.94
CA ALA A 50 1.97 2.95 6.13
C ALA A 50 2.93 2.90 7.33
N LEU A 51 3.65 1.78 7.51
CA LEU A 51 4.70 1.64 8.53
C LEU A 51 5.82 2.69 8.37
N ARG A 52 6.12 3.12 7.13
CA ARG A 52 7.10 4.18 6.83
C ARG A 52 6.50 5.59 6.81
N GLY A 53 5.27 5.78 7.32
CA GLY A 53 4.66 7.11 7.48
C GLY A 53 3.95 7.67 6.24
N VAL A 54 3.90 6.90 5.15
CA VAL A 54 3.18 7.29 3.93
C VAL A 54 1.67 7.28 4.19
N HIS A 55 0.94 8.25 3.66
CA HIS A 55 -0.51 8.21 3.62
C HIS A 55 -0.96 7.25 2.51
N VAL A 56 -1.54 6.10 2.87
CA VAL A 56 -1.93 5.07 1.92
C VAL A 56 -3.43 5.11 1.64
N VAL A 57 -3.79 5.30 0.38
CA VAL A 57 -5.13 5.06 -0.15
C VAL A 57 -5.17 3.67 -0.78
N MET A 58 -5.87 2.76 -0.13
CA MET A 58 -6.10 1.40 -0.59
C MET A 58 -7.24 1.38 -1.59
N ALA A 59 -6.92 1.26 -2.87
CA ALA A 59 -7.90 1.22 -3.95
C ALA A 59 -8.30 -0.24 -4.23
N VAL A 60 -9.52 -0.62 -3.85
CA VAL A 60 -9.98 -2.02 -3.85
C VAL A 60 -11.39 -2.14 -4.41
N ARG A 61 -11.69 -3.28 -5.03
CA ARG A 61 -13.06 -3.59 -5.49
C ARG A 61 -13.97 -4.04 -4.35
N ASN A 62 -13.45 -4.81 -3.40
CA ASN A 62 -14.22 -5.28 -2.24
C ASN A 62 -13.85 -4.44 -1.01
N MET A 63 -14.75 -3.52 -0.64
CA MET A 63 -14.55 -2.60 0.47
C MET A 63 -14.47 -3.29 1.83
N ASP A 64 -15.21 -4.38 2.05
CA ASP A 64 -15.18 -5.13 3.31
C ASP A 64 -13.81 -5.81 3.50
N ALA A 65 -13.27 -6.40 2.44
CA ALA A 65 -11.94 -7.00 2.47
C ALA A 65 -10.84 -5.94 2.68
N GLY A 66 -10.95 -4.79 2.01
CA GLY A 66 -10.04 -3.67 2.23
C GLY A 66 -10.10 -3.11 3.66
N THR A 67 -11.30 -2.99 4.22
CA THR A 67 -11.52 -2.50 5.59
C THR A 67 -10.85 -3.42 6.62
N LYS A 68 -10.98 -4.74 6.47
CA LYS A 68 -10.29 -5.70 7.34
C LYS A 68 -8.77 -5.56 7.29
N VAL A 69 -8.20 -5.32 6.10
CA VAL A 69 -6.76 -5.09 5.96
C VAL A 69 -6.36 -3.75 6.61
N LYS A 70 -7.13 -2.68 6.40
CA LYS A 70 -6.92 -1.40 7.08
C LYS A 70 -6.92 -1.57 8.61
N GLU A 71 -7.90 -2.27 9.16
CA GLU A 71 -8.00 -2.56 10.60
C GLU A 71 -6.76 -3.31 11.10
N ALA A 72 -6.34 -4.36 10.41
CA ALA A 72 -5.12 -5.10 10.75
C ALA A 72 -3.84 -4.24 10.69
N ILE A 73 -3.77 -3.26 9.78
CA ILE A 73 -2.66 -2.28 9.74
C ILE A 73 -2.71 -1.36 10.97
N LEU A 74 -3.90 -0.83 11.30
CA LEU A 74 -4.11 0.08 12.43
C LEU A 74 -3.92 -0.60 13.79
N GLU A 75 -4.20 -1.90 13.90
CA GLU A 75 -3.89 -2.68 15.10
C GLU A 75 -2.39 -2.70 15.40
N LYS A 76 -1.55 -2.80 14.37
CA LYS A 76 -0.08 -2.78 14.50
C LYS A 76 0.48 -1.38 14.71
N ASN A 77 -0.11 -0.37 14.07
CA ASN A 77 0.24 1.02 14.26
C ASN A 77 -1.00 1.93 14.12
N ARG A 78 -1.53 2.37 15.27
CA ARG A 78 -2.72 3.23 15.35
C ARG A 78 -2.55 4.62 14.74
N THR A 79 -1.31 5.05 14.52
CA THR A 79 -0.99 6.37 13.95
C THR A 79 -0.84 6.36 12.43
N SER A 80 -0.88 5.17 11.82
CA SER A 80 -0.81 5.01 10.36
C SER A 80 -1.97 5.73 9.67
N LYS A 81 -1.67 6.45 8.59
CA LYS A 81 -2.68 7.12 7.76
C LYS A 81 -3.07 6.19 6.62
N VAL A 82 -4.19 5.48 6.79
CA VAL A 82 -4.69 4.51 5.81
C VAL A 82 -6.18 4.71 5.56
N GLU A 83 -6.54 4.84 4.29
CA GLU A 83 -7.90 5.01 3.81
C GLU A 83 -8.23 3.91 2.80
N VAL A 84 -9.50 3.56 2.66
CA VAL A 84 -9.96 2.56 1.68
C VAL A 84 -10.93 3.27 0.75
N MET A 85 -10.72 3.10 -0.56
CA MET A 85 -11.54 3.70 -1.60
C MET A 85 -11.92 2.64 -2.63
N GLU A 86 -13.15 2.72 -3.13
CA GLU A 86 -13.69 1.76 -4.09
C GLU A 86 -13.05 1.98 -5.47
N LEU A 87 -12.45 0.94 -6.04
CA LEU A 87 -11.93 0.95 -7.41
C LEU A 87 -12.09 -0.42 -8.07
N ASP A 88 -12.83 -0.46 -9.16
CA ASP A 88 -12.89 -1.58 -10.09
C ASP A 88 -12.19 -1.21 -11.41
N LEU A 89 -10.96 -1.71 -11.57
CA LEU A 89 -10.14 -1.49 -12.76
C LEU A 89 -10.71 -2.12 -14.04
N SER A 90 -11.68 -3.02 -13.93
CA SER A 90 -12.38 -3.56 -15.11
C SER A 90 -13.45 -2.60 -15.67
N SER A 91 -13.76 -1.51 -14.96
CA SER A 91 -14.78 -0.53 -15.34
C SER A 91 -14.19 0.88 -15.45
N MET A 92 -14.12 1.41 -16.67
CA MET A 92 -13.68 2.79 -16.90
C MET A 92 -14.58 3.84 -16.21
N ALA A 93 -15.85 3.52 -15.96
CA ALA A 93 -16.73 4.38 -15.17
C ALA A 93 -16.29 4.43 -13.70
N SER A 94 -15.93 3.28 -13.12
CA SER A 94 -15.37 3.20 -11.76
C SER A 94 -14.04 3.95 -11.66
N VAL A 95 -13.13 3.75 -12.62
CA VAL A 95 -11.85 4.48 -12.67
C VAL A 95 -12.04 6.00 -12.67
N ARG A 96 -12.96 6.51 -13.50
CA ARG A 96 -13.25 7.96 -13.55
C ARG A 96 -13.88 8.48 -12.25
N LYS A 97 -14.79 7.71 -11.65
CA LYS A 97 -15.39 8.04 -10.35
C LYS A 97 -14.31 8.14 -9.27
N PHE A 98 -13.49 7.09 -9.14
CA PHE A 98 -12.37 7.06 -8.19
C PHE A 98 -11.41 8.24 -8.40
N ALA A 99 -11.01 8.55 -9.64
CA ALA A 99 -10.11 9.66 -9.91
C ALA A 99 -10.74 11.02 -9.53
N THR A 100 -12.04 11.18 -9.76
CA THR A 100 -12.77 12.40 -9.37
C THR A 100 -12.82 12.54 -7.84
N GLU A 101 -13.16 11.47 -7.13
CA GLU A 101 -13.20 11.43 -5.67
C GLU A 101 -11.80 11.67 -5.07
N TYR A 102 -10.76 11.02 -5.59
CA TYR A 102 -9.39 11.22 -5.13
C TYR A 102 -8.92 12.66 -5.36
N ASN A 103 -9.17 13.23 -6.53
CA ASN A 103 -8.83 14.63 -6.81
C ASN A 103 -9.55 15.61 -5.86
N SER A 104 -10.76 15.26 -5.40
CA SER A 104 -11.51 16.10 -4.44
C SER A 104 -10.91 16.10 -3.02
N SER A 105 -10.06 15.12 -2.68
CA SER A 105 -9.33 15.08 -1.41
C SER A 105 -8.21 16.12 -1.32
N CYS A 106 -7.81 16.71 -2.46
CA CYS A 106 -6.66 17.62 -2.57
C CYS A 106 -5.33 17.04 -2.05
N LEU A 107 -5.23 15.71 -1.94
CA LEU A 107 -3.98 15.03 -1.61
C LEU A 107 -3.08 14.96 -2.85
N PRO A 108 -1.75 15.19 -2.71
CA PRO A 108 -0.83 14.91 -3.79
C PRO A 108 -0.75 13.40 -4.04
N LEU A 109 -0.53 12.97 -5.28
CA LEU A 109 -0.19 11.58 -5.60
C LEU A 109 1.30 11.47 -5.85
N ASN A 110 2.04 10.81 -4.95
CA ASN A 110 3.49 10.63 -5.08
C ASN A 110 3.84 9.23 -5.61
N ILE A 111 3.07 8.21 -5.23
CA ILE A 111 3.33 6.81 -5.54
C ILE A 111 2.04 6.15 -6.03
N LEU A 112 2.11 5.46 -7.16
CA LEU A 112 1.03 4.61 -7.67
C LEU A 112 1.57 3.19 -7.82
N VAL A 113 0.92 2.23 -7.16
CA VAL A 113 1.26 0.81 -7.19
C VAL A 113 0.14 0.00 -7.85
#